data_AF-A0A6M8MDU9-F1
#
_entry.id   AF-A0A6M8MDU9-F1
#
_cell.length_a   1.000
_cell.length_b   1.000
_cell.length_c   1.000
_cell.angle_alpha   90.00
_cell.angle_beta   90.00
_cell.angle_gamma   90.00
#
_symmetry.space_group_name_H-M   'P 1'
#
loop_
_entity.id
_entity.type
_entity.pdbx_description
1 polymer ?
#
loop_
_entity_poly.entity_id
_entity_poly.type
_entity_poly.pdbx_seq_one_letter_code
_entity_poly.pdbx_strand_id
1 'polypeptide(L)' 'MLDEGEVAVRPATFVIQAGEDLYEVPSLCPHREGWLEHGTVNHNRRTIACPLHFSVFSLETGEQLSGPACGNLTCRKLT' A
#
# COMPACT_ATOMS: atom_id res chain seq x y z
N MET A 1 -4.37 -11.99 34.79
CA MET A 1 -5.43 -11.29 34.03
C MET A 1 -4.68 -10.34 33.13
N LEU A 2 -4.47 -10.71 31.88
CA LEU A 2 -3.87 -9.80 30.92
C LEU A 2 -4.92 -8.74 30.66
N ASP A 3 -4.56 -7.49 30.95
CA ASP A 3 -5.26 -6.29 30.52
C ASP A 3 -5.69 -6.49 29.07
N GLU A 4 -7.01 -6.42 28.80
CA GLU A 4 -7.57 -6.40 27.44
C GLU A 4 -7.25 -5.03 26.84
N GLY A 5 -5.96 -4.74 26.70
CA GLY A 5 -5.45 -3.58 26.03
C GLY A 5 -6.02 -3.61 24.62
N GLU A 6 -6.68 -2.53 24.26
CA GLU A 6 -7.33 -2.30 22.98
C GLU A 6 -6.47 -2.89 21.84
N VAL A 7 -6.94 -3.98 21.24
CA VAL A 7 -6.25 -4.60 20.11
C VAL A 7 -6.24 -3.56 19.01
N ALA A 8 -5.09 -2.94 18.76
CA ALA A 8 -4.93 -1.98 17.69
C ALA A 8 -5.13 -2.71 16.35
N VAL A 9 -6.35 -2.67 15.82
CA VAL A 9 -6.67 -3.22 14.51
C VAL A 9 -6.10 -2.26 13.48
N ARG A 10 -5.18 -2.76 12.64
CA ARG A 10 -4.70 -1.96 11.51
C ARG A 10 -5.86 -1.64 10.57
N PRO A 11 -5.94 -0.41 10.05
CA PRO A 11 -6.94 -0.10 9.06
C PRO A 11 -6.68 -0.93 7.79
N ALA A 12 -7.76 -1.29 7.08
CA ALA A 12 -7.66 -2.05 5.84
C ALA A 12 -6.96 -1.26 4.71
N THR A 13 -7.02 0.07 4.79
CA THR A 13 -6.40 1.00 3.86
C THR A 13 -5.65 2.10 4.61
N PHE A 14 -4.75 2.78 3.90
CA PHE A 14 -4.09 4.00 4.36
C PHE A 14 -3.98 4.99 3.20
N VAL A 15 -3.63 6.24 3.51
CA VAL A 15 -3.52 7.31 2.51
C VAL A 15 -2.05 7.60 2.22
N ILE A 16 -1.72 7.68 0.93
CA ILE A 16 -0.43 8.13 0.43
C ILE A 16 -0.61 9.49 -0.25
N GLN A 17 0.26 10.43 0.09
CA GLN A 17 0.42 11.68 -0.65
C GLN A 17 1.55 11.56 -1.67
N ALA A 18 1.26 11.82 -2.94
CA ALA A 18 2.24 11.86 -4.02
C ALA A 18 2.13 13.17 -4.80
N GLY A 19 2.94 14.16 -4.42
CA GLY A 19 2.78 15.53 -4.90
C GLY A 19 1.54 16.18 -4.29
N GLU A 20 0.65 16.68 -5.15
CA GLU A 20 -0.65 17.25 -4.79
C GLU A 20 -1.77 16.19 -4.74
N ASP A 21 -1.50 14.99 -5.28
CA ASP A 21 -2.48 13.92 -5.36
C ASP A 21 -2.50 13.08 -4.07
N LEU A 22 -3.69 12.68 -3.63
CA LEU A 22 -3.89 11.77 -2.50
C LEU A 22 -4.48 10.45 -3.00
N TYR A 23 -3.96 9.33 -2.49
CA TYR A 23 -4.39 7.98 -2.86
C TYR A 23 -4.71 7.15 -1.62
N GLU A 24 -5.91 6.58 -1.58
CA GLU A 24 -6.24 5.48 -0.67
C GLU A 24 -5.72 4.16 -1.24
N VAL A 25 -4.97 3.41 -0.44
CA VAL A 25 -4.24 2.19 -0.83
C VAL A 25 -4.50 1.09 0.20
N PRO A 26 -4.67 -0.18 -0.21
CA PRO A 26 -4.73 -1.30 0.73
C PRO A 26 -3.49 -1.37 1.62
N SER A 27 -3.65 -1.68 2.90
CA SER A 27 -2.51 -1.79 3.83
C SER A 27 -1.65 -3.03 3.56
N LEU A 28 -2.21 -4.05 2.90
CA LEU A 28 -1.54 -5.33 2.66
C LEU A 28 -1.26 -5.55 1.17
N CYS A 29 -0.01 -5.90 0.85
CA CYS A 29 0.37 -6.37 -0.46
C CYS A 29 -0.27 -7.75 -0.73
N PRO A 30 -0.90 -7.97 -1.90
CA PRO A 30 -1.60 -9.23 -2.19
C PRO A 30 -0.67 -10.44 -2.35
N HIS A 31 0.65 -10.25 -2.38
CA HIS A 31 1.60 -11.35 -2.51
C HIS A 31 1.68 -12.21 -1.23
N ARG A 32 2.01 -11.58 -0.10
CA ARG A 32 2.25 -12.23 1.20
C ARG A 32 1.99 -11.26 2.35
N GLU A 33 0.97 -10.42 2.17
CA GLU A 33 0.48 -9.49 3.19
C GLU A 33 1.57 -8.56 3.75
N GLY A 34 2.53 -8.18 2.90
CA GLY A 34 3.54 -7.18 3.26
C GLY A 34 2.89 -5.84 3.51
N TRP A 35 3.24 -5.19 4.63
CA TRP A 35 2.62 -3.93 5.03
C TRP A 35 3.11 -2.80 4.15
N LEU A 36 2.20 -2.29 3.33
CA LEU A 36 2.49 -1.26 2.36
C LEU A 36 2.74 0.09 3.04
N GLU A 37 2.27 0.33 4.27
CA GLU A 37 2.63 1.55 5.01
C GLU A 37 4.14 1.70 5.27
N HIS A 38 4.89 0.59 5.19
CA HIS A 38 6.36 0.58 5.30
C HIS A 38 7.06 0.50 3.94
N GLY A 39 6.32 0.59 2.84
CA GLY A 39 6.85 0.60 1.49
C GLY A 39 7.49 1.92 1.09
N THR A 40 8.21 1.89 -0.03
CA THR A 40 8.85 3.11 -0.58
C THR A 40 7.95 3.73 -1.64
N VAL A 41 7.57 4.99 -1.45
CA VAL A 41 6.78 5.76 -2.42
C VAL A 41 7.71 6.50 -3.39
N ASN A 42 7.47 6.35 -4.68
CA ASN A 42 8.06 7.19 -5.72
C ASN A 42 7.04 8.26 -6.12
N HIS A 43 7.22 9.47 -5.60
CA HIS A 43 6.28 10.58 -5.82
C HIS A 43 6.20 10.99 -7.31
N ASN A 44 7.31 10.96 -8.05
CA ASN A 44 7.35 11.38 -9.46
C ASN A 44 6.63 10.38 -10.38
N ARG A 45 6.73 9.08 -10.07
CA ARG A 45 6.12 8.00 -10.86
C ARG A 45 4.76 7.57 -10.33
N ARG A 46 4.33 8.10 -9.18
CA ARG A 46 3.13 7.69 -8.43
C ARG A 46 3.07 6.18 -8.26
N THR A 47 4.14 5.61 -7.70
CA THR A 47 4.21 4.17 -7.41
C THR A 47 4.59 3.91 -5.96
N ILE A 48 4.19 2.76 -5.44
CA ILE A 48 4.65 2.23 -4.15
C ILE A 48 5.34 0.88 -4.35
N ALA A 49 6.49 0.68 -3.70
CA ALA A 49 7.20 -0.60 -3.65
C ALA A 49 6.96 -1.30 -2.30
N CYS A 50 6.48 -2.54 -2.35
CA CYS A 50 6.30 -3.37 -1.16
C CYS A 50 7.64 -3.62 -0.45
N PRO A 51 7.73 -3.47 0.88
CA PRO A 51 9.00 -3.58 1.59
C PRO A 51 9.55 -5.01 1.68
N LEU A 52 8.69 -6.03 1.48
CA LEU A 52 9.11 -7.43 1.64
C LEU A 52 9.84 -7.98 0.40
N HIS A 53 9.25 -7.82 -0.78
CA HIS A 53 9.74 -8.45 -2.01
C HIS A 53 9.79 -7.48 -3.20
N PHE A 54 9.65 -6.18 -2.93
CA PHE A 54 9.82 -5.10 -3.89
C PHE A 54 8.88 -5.13 -5.11
N SER A 55 7.71 -5.80 -5.01
CA SER A 55 6.64 -5.60 -5.99
C SER A 55 6.25 -4.12 -6.03
N VAL A 56 6.21 -3.55 -7.23
CA VAL A 56 5.89 -2.13 -7.44
C VAL A 56 4.49 -2.03 -8.01
N PHE A 57 3.68 -1.14 -7.44
CA PHE A 57 2.30 -0.89 -7.85
C PHE A 57 2.11 0.56 -8.26
N SER A 58 1.33 0.79 -9.31
CA SER A 58 0.82 2.11 -9.68
C SER A 58 -0.19 2.59 -8.64
N LEU A 59 -0.02 3.81 -8.13
CA LEU A 59 -1.03 4.46 -7.28
C LEU A 59 -2.23 4.92 -8.10
N GLU A 60 -2.03 5.25 -9.38
CA GLU A 60 -3.08 5.75 -10.28
C GLU A 60 -4.02 4.64 -10.75
N THR A 61 -3.48 3.45 -11.03
CA THR A 61 -4.25 2.33 -11.61
C THR A 61 -4.36 1.12 -10.71
N GLY A 62 -3.54 1.03 -9.66
CA GLY A 62 -3.40 -0.17 -8.84
C GLY A 62 -2.60 -1.30 -9.49
N GLU A 63 -2.23 -1.16 -10.77
CA GLU A 63 -1.55 -2.21 -11.53
C GLU A 63 -0.22 -2.60 -10.90
N GLN A 64 0.05 -3.90 -10.82
CA GLN A 64 1.39 -4.39 -10.52
C GLN A 64 2.32 -4.18 -11.72
N LEU A 65 3.33 -3.32 -11.55
CA LEU A 65 4.28 -2.96 -12.59
C LEU A 65 5.53 -3.85 -12.61
N SER A 66 5.92 -4.41 -11.45
CA SER A 66 7.08 -5.31 -11.34
C SER A 66 7.04 -6.17 -10.07
N GLY A 67 8.01 -7.09 -9.96
CA GLY A 67 8.17 -8.01 -8.83
C GLY A 67 7.44 -9.34 -9.01
N PRO A 68 7.39 -10.19 -7.97
CA PRO A 68 6.68 -11.47 -8.01
C PRO A 68 5.19 -11.30 -8.31
N ALA A 69 4.66 -12.04 -9.28
CA ALA A 69 3.25 -11.94 -9.68
C ALA A 69 2.30 -12.15 -8.48
N CYS A 70 1.46 -11.16 -8.19
CA CYS A 70 0.54 -11.20 -7.06
C CYS A 70 -0.80 -10.48 -7.29
N GLY A 71 -1.00 -9.91 -8.48
CA GLY A 71 -2.23 -9.18 -8.83
C GLY A 71 -2.16 -7.70 -8.46
N ASN A 72 -3.23 -6.98 -8.80
CA ASN A 72 -3.31 -5.53 -8.66
C ASN A 72 -3.82 -5.12 -7.28
N LEU A 73 -3.49 -3.89 -6.88
CA LEU A 73 -4.12 -3.20 -5.75
C LEU A 73 -5.42 -2.52 -6.17
N THR A 74 -6.36 -2.39 -5.24
CA THR A 74 -7.51 -1.50 -5.42
C THR A 74 -7.17 -0.12 -4.84
N CYS A 75 -6.49 0.70 -5.63
CA CYS A 75 -6.17 2.08 -5.27
C CYS A 75 -7.31 3.04 -5.67
N ARG A 76 -7.52 4.09 -4.88
CA ARG A 76 -8.50 5.15 -5.18
C ARG A 76 -7.88 6.53 -5.01
N LYS A 77 -7.89 7.34 -6.07
CA LYS A 77 -7.51 8.76 -5.98
C LYS A 77 -8.58 9.54 -5.20
N LEU A 78 -8.15 10.36 -4.25
CA LEU A 78 -9.02 11.14 -3.35
C LEU A 78 -9.09 12.62 -3.75
N THR A 79 -7.98 13.17 -4.24
CA THR A 79 -7.84 14.53 -4.76
C THR A 79 -6.91 14.52 -5.95
#